data_AF-A0A8T7DP39-F1
#
_entry.id   AF-A0A8T7DP39-F1
#
_cell.length_a   1.000
_cell.length_b   1.000
_cell.length_c   1.000
_cell.angle_alpha   90.00
_cell.angle_beta   90.00
_cell.angle_gamma   90.00
#
_symmetry.space_group_name_H-M   'P 1'
#
loop_
_entity.id
_entity.type
_entity.pdbx_description
1 polymer ?
#
loop_
_entity_poly.entity_id
_entity_poly.type
_entity_poly.pdbx_seq_one_letter_code
_entity_poly.pdbx_strand_id
1 'polypeptide(L)'
;MALSTQTTYWAVWLLASIALGFWLGNAMLDDEADQTVLMPGELSPGHHQLAEKCEACHTDAFGGGEVIQQTCVDCHGMDRVKPFDSHPAKKFKDPRNADLLASINALQCISCHTEHKPEITAKDGVTQPVDVCFHCHQEIADERPSHQGMGFDTCKDSGCHNFHNNRALYTDFLIKHLDQAAMLDQQTLPAKEFVSVLEEIIEYPRDKYPLKRLDEKDIDAADKLGANPDIKMEWLETAHARSGVNCSACHQHSETDAKPAEWHDHPDHRVCESCHNSEVSRFLAGKHGMRLQQGLSPMTPDQALLPMKADAAHVELTCTTCHGSHRFDVQQAAVEACLGCHDDSHSLAYKASPHYRLWQNELAGEAEPGTGVSCASCHMPRVNRDVSEWLSRIVVDHNQSANLSPNSKMVRSSCQHCHGLEFTLSALANDALIESNFNGMPSEHTQSMKLAEKENIRRQQEASDDDDTDMFGF
;
A
#
# COMPACT_ATOMS: atom_id res chain seq x y z
N MET A 1 52.55 28.90 -34.02
CA MET A 1 53.39 28.18 -33.05
C MET A 1 52.64 26.93 -32.66
N ALA A 2 53.23 25.75 -32.83
CA ALA A 2 52.62 24.52 -32.31
C ALA A 2 52.64 24.61 -30.78
N LEU A 3 51.48 24.48 -30.14
CA LEU A 3 51.39 24.36 -28.69
C LEU A 3 52.23 23.16 -28.26
N SER A 4 52.96 23.29 -27.14
CA SER A 4 53.62 22.13 -26.55
C SER A 4 52.55 21.10 -26.17
N THR A 5 52.89 19.81 -26.24
CA THR A 5 51.98 18.71 -25.84
C THR A 5 51.40 18.94 -24.44
N GLN A 6 52.16 19.50 -23.51
CA GLN A 6 51.71 19.85 -22.16
C GLN A 6 50.65 20.96 -22.16
N THR A 7 50.83 22.00 -22.98
CA THR A 7 49.84 23.10 -23.09
C THR A 7 48.53 22.59 -23.70
N THR A 8 48.61 21.66 -24.66
CA THR A 8 47.43 21.00 -25.23
C THR A 8 46.69 20.17 -24.17
N TYR A 9 47.39 19.38 -23.34
CA TYR A 9 46.75 18.63 -22.26
C TYR A 9 46.06 19.53 -21.24
N TRP A 10 46.69 20.63 -20.82
CA TRP A 10 46.05 21.60 -19.92
C TRP A 10 44.81 22.26 -20.52
N ALA A 11 44.85 22.61 -21.81
CA ALA A 11 43.68 23.18 -22.48
C ALA A 11 42.53 22.17 -22.57
N VAL A 12 42.83 20.90 -22.89
CA VAL A 12 41.83 19.82 -22.91
C VAL A 12 41.23 19.60 -21.53
N TRP A 13 42.05 19.51 -20.49
CA TRP A 13 41.56 19.36 -19.11
C TRP A 13 40.71 20.53 -18.66
N LEU A 14 41.11 21.76 -18.98
CA LEU A 14 40.33 22.95 -18.64
C LEU A 14 38.96 22.94 -19.35
N LEU A 15 38.94 22.64 -20.65
CA LEU A 15 37.69 22.53 -21.41
C LEU A 15 36.81 21.41 -20.87
N ALA A 16 37.38 20.25 -20.55
CA ALA A 16 36.65 19.14 -19.96
C ALA A 16 36.06 19.50 -18.60
N SER A 17 36.81 20.17 -17.72
CA SER A 17 36.31 20.62 -16.42
C SER A 17 35.21 21.67 -16.53
N ILE A 18 35.32 22.62 -17.49
CA ILE A 18 34.27 23.60 -17.74
C ILE A 18 33.02 22.92 -18.29
N ALA A 19 33.17 22.00 -19.24
CA ALA A 19 32.06 21.24 -19.79
C ALA A 19 31.37 20.38 -18.72
N LEU A 20 32.15 19.70 -17.87
CA LEU A 20 31.63 18.93 -16.74
C LEU A 20 30.92 19.83 -15.72
N GLY A 21 31.49 20.98 -15.39
CA GLY A 21 30.89 21.95 -14.48
C GLY A 21 29.58 22.54 -15.04
N PHE A 22 29.52 22.80 -16.34
CA PHE A 22 28.28 23.23 -17.00
C PHE A 22 27.23 22.13 -16.99
N TRP A 23 27.62 20.88 -17.29
CA TRP A 23 26.70 19.75 -17.29
C TRP A 23 26.14 19.43 -15.89
N LEU A 24 26.99 19.39 -14.85
CA LEU A 24 26.54 19.25 -13.46
C LEU A 24 25.71 20.45 -12.99
N GLY A 25 26.08 21.66 -13.41
CA GLY A 25 25.31 22.87 -13.13
C GLY A 25 23.91 22.82 -13.76
N ASN A 26 23.78 22.30 -14.98
CA ASN A 26 22.50 22.08 -15.62
C ASN A 26 21.68 21.03 -14.87
N ALA A 27 22.27 19.88 -14.53
CA ALA A 27 21.60 18.84 -13.75
C ALA A 27 21.09 19.33 -12.38
N MET A 28 21.70 20.37 -11.80
CA MET A 28 21.30 20.91 -10.50
C MET A 28 20.30 22.07 -10.57
N LEU A 29 20.28 22.84 -11.67
CA LEU A 29 19.51 24.08 -11.77
C LEU A 29 18.33 24.01 -12.74
N ASP A 30 18.30 22.98 -13.59
CA ASP A 30 17.25 22.75 -14.57
C ASP A 30 16.36 21.62 -14.07
N ASP A 31 15.13 21.94 -13.69
CA ASP A 31 14.16 20.97 -13.17
C ASP A 31 13.74 19.93 -14.23
N GLU A 32 14.04 20.17 -15.51
CA GLU A 32 13.81 19.22 -16.61
C GLU A 32 15.03 18.30 -16.87
N ALA A 33 16.18 18.60 -16.27
CA ALA A 33 17.39 17.79 -16.44
C ALA A 33 17.36 16.53 -15.58
N ASP A 34 18.07 15.49 -16.02
CA ASP A 34 18.21 14.25 -15.26
C ASP A 34 19.07 14.49 -14.00
N GLN A 35 18.39 14.64 -12.85
CA GLN A 35 19.01 14.84 -11.55
C GLN A 35 19.58 13.55 -10.94
N THR A 36 19.27 12.37 -11.51
CA THR A 36 19.69 11.07 -10.95
C THR A 36 21.21 10.94 -10.89
N VAL A 37 21.92 11.68 -11.74
CA VAL A 37 23.39 11.74 -11.75
C VAL A 37 24.00 12.39 -10.51
N LEU A 38 23.20 13.14 -9.74
CA LEU A 38 23.59 13.76 -8.48
C LEU A 38 23.27 12.87 -7.27
N MET A 39 22.60 11.72 -7.46
CA MET A 39 22.20 10.85 -6.36
C MET A 39 23.42 10.15 -5.74
N PRO A 40 23.58 10.18 -4.40
CA PRO A 40 24.65 9.45 -3.72
C PRO A 40 24.54 7.92 -3.83
N GLY A 41 23.34 7.43 -4.12
CA GLY A 41 22.98 6.02 -4.25
C GLY A 41 21.51 5.87 -4.61
N GLU A 42 21.10 4.65 -4.97
CA GLU A 42 19.70 4.36 -5.32
C GLU A 42 18.77 4.51 -4.11
N LEU A 43 17.54 4.91 -4.36
CA LEU A 43 16.50 4.92 -3.34
C LEU A 43 16.08 3.49 -2.95
N SER A 44 15.47 3.37 -1.78
CA SER A 44 14.91 2.11 -1.30
C SER A 44 13.86 1.55 -2.29
N PRO A 45 13.60 0.23 -2.30
CA PRO A 45 12.54 -0.35 -3.12
C PRO A 45 11.15 0.24 -2.86
N GLY A 46 10.93 0.86 -1.69
CA GLY A 46 9.72 1.60 -1.35
C GLY A 46 9.55 2.91 -2.13
N HIS A 47 10.66 3.60 -2.40
CA HIS A 47 10.69 4.95 -2.97
C HIS A 47 11.39 5.07 -4.33
N HIS A 48 11.91 3.99 -4.92
CA HIS A 48 12.63 3.99 -6.20
C HIS A 48 11.96 4.80 -7.33
N GLN A 49 10.62 4.84 -7.37
CA GLN A 49 9.87 5.58 -8.38
C GLN A 49 9.95 7.11 -8.25
N LEU A 50 10.53 7.61 -7.16
CA LEU A 50 10.72 9.03 -6.86
C LEU A 50 12.12 9.54 -7.20
N ALA A 51 12.99 8.71 -7.80
CA ALA A 51 14.37 9.06 -8.09
C ALA A 51 14.51 10.32 -8.98
N GLU A 52 13.48 10.65 -9.76
CA GLU A 52 13.41 11.81 -10.64
C GLU A 52 12.83 13.06 -9.94
N LYS A 53 12.50 12.98 -8.64
CA LYS A 53 11.83 14.06 -7.89
C LYS A 53 12.52 14.30 -6.55
N CYS A 54 13.71 14.88 -6.58
CA CYS A 54 14.53 15.10 -5.38
C CYS A 54 13.77 15.94 -4.32
N GLU A 55 13.03 16.95 -4.77
CA GLU A 55 12.20 17.82 -3.92
C GLU A 55 11.04 17.10 -3.22
N ALA A 56 10.72 15.86 -3.60
CA ALA A 56 9.77 15.03 -2.84
C ALA A 56 10.30 14.67 -1.44
N CYS A 57 11.61 14.79 -1.20
CA CYS A 57 12.26 14.56 0.10
C CYS A 57 13.11 15.76 0.55
N HIS A 58 13.69 16.50 -0.39
CA HIS A 58 14.58 17.63 -0.15
C HIS A 58 13.92 18.96 -0.52
N THR A 59 13.02 19.44 0.33
CA THR A 59 12.26 20.67 0.08
C THR A 59 13.04 21.97 0.37
N ASP A 60 14.20 21.87 1.02
CA ASP A 60 15.11 23.00 1.28
C ASP A 60 16.58 22.55 1.21
N ALA A 61 17.43 23.34 0.53
CA ALA A 61 18.84 23.05 0.24
C ALA A 61 19.71 22.87 1.49
N PHE A 62 19.27 23.42 2.64
CA PHE A 62 19.93 23.25 3.94
C PHE A 62 18.94 22.97 5.08
N GLY A 63 17.77 22.39 4.77
CA GLY A 63 16.69 22.19 5.73
C GLY A 63 17.02 21.26 6.90
N GLY A 64 18.08 20.44 6.77
CA GLY A 64 18.52 19.52 7.81
C GLY A 64 17.49 18.43 8.14
N GLY A 65 17.66 17.79 9.30
CA GLY A 65 16.84 16.64 9.70
C GLY A 65 15.36 16.97 9.97
N GLU A 66 15.05 18.17 10.48
CA GLU A 66 13.68 18.56 10.80
C GLU A 66 12.80 18.72 9.56
N VAL A 67 13.35 19.30 8.49
CA VAL A 67 12.64 19.45 7.21
C VAL A 67 12.38 18.07 6.60
N ILE A 68 13.40 17.21 6.53
CA ILE A 68 13.24 15.84 6.01
C ILE A 68 12.22 15.05 6.84
N GLN A 69 12.29 15.17 8.16
CA GLN A 69 11.33 14.50 9.06
C GLN A 69 9.89 14.90 8.74
N GLN A 70 9.63 16.20 8.51
CA GLN A 70 8.29 16.67 8.20
C GLN A 70 7.81 16.11 6.87
N THR A 71 8.66 16.07 5.85
CA THR A 71 8.32 15.47 4.54
C THR A 71 7.94 14.00 4.66
N CYS A 72 8.64 13.22 5.50
CA CYS A 72 8.23 11.84 5.80
C CYS A 72 6.85 11.78 6.46
N VAL A 73 6.56 12.67 7.40
CA VAL A 73 5.29 12.72 8.16
C VAL A 73 4.13 13.15 7.28
N ASP A 74 4.35 14.03 6.32
CA ASP A 74 3.30 14.50 5.40
C ASP A 74 2.75 13.34 4.55
N CYS A 75 3.59 12.37 4.19
CA CYS A 75 3.16 11.17 3.47
C CYS A 75 2.72 10.01 4.40
N HIS A 76 3.45 9.75 5.49
CA HIS A 76 3.27 8.54 6.29
C HIS A 76 2.60 8.76 7.65
N GLY A 77 2.47 9.99 8.11
CA GLY A 77 2.04 10.34 9.47
C GLY A 77 0.66 9.82 9.82
N MET A 78 -0.27 9.81 8.86
CA MET A 78 -1.62 9.26 9.05
C MET A 78 -1.63 7.76 9.37
N ASP A 79 -0.63 7.01 8.91
CA ASP A 79 -0.50 5.58 9.22
C ASP A 79 0.28 5.33 10.53
N ARG A 80 0.90 6.35 11.14
CA ARG A 80 1.72 6.27 12.37
C ARG A 80 0.96 6.65 13.63
N VAL A 81 -0.33 6.31 13.68
CA VAL A 81 -1.22 6.63 14.82
C VAL A 81 -1.80 5.36 15.46
N LYS A 82 -2.20 5.47 16.73
CA LYS A 82 -2.95 4.39 17.40
C LYS A 82 -4.33 4.25 16.75
N PRO A 83 -4.91 3.03 16.71
CA PRO A 83 -4.38 1.77 17.27
C PRO A 83 -3.47 0.98 16.31
N PHE A 84 -3.20 1.50 15.11
CA PHE A 84 -2.51 0.74 14.06
C PHE A 84 -1.00 0.66 14.26
N ASP A 85 -0.39 1.71 14.81
CA ASP A 85 1.04 1.74 15.13
C ASP A 85 1.32 1.18 16.53
N SER A 86 2.24 0.20 16.63
CA SER A 86 2.71 -0.35 17.91
C SER A 86 3.63 0.63 18.64
N HIS A 87 4.31 1.50 17.89
CA HIS A 87 5.32 2.45 18.37
C HIS A 87 5.01 3.89 17.91
N PRO A 88 3.83 4.45 18.26
CA PRO A 88 3.47 5.80 17.86
C PRO A 88 4.34 6.83 18.59
N ALA A 89 4.59 7.98 17.96
CA ALA A 89 5.41 9.07 18.53
C ALA A 89 5.00 9.48 19.97
N LYS A 90 3.71 9.38 20.31
CA LYS A 90 3.20 9.67 21.67
C LYS A 90 3.86 8.79 22.75
N LYS A 91 4.23 7.53 22.45
CA LYS A 91 4.93 6.64 23.39
C LYS A 91 6.31 7.21 23.73
N PHE A 92 7.03 7.68 22.73
CA PHE A 92 8.41 8.17 22.89
C PHE A 92 8.49 9.59 23.42
N LYS A 93 7.45 10.42 23.24
CA LYS A 93 7.38 11.76 23.85
C LYS A 93 7.18 11.74 25.38
N ASP A 94 6.98 10.56 25.98
CA ASP A 94 6.98 10.41 27.44
C ASP A 94 8.41 10.61 27.99
N PRO A 95 8.63 11.57 28.91
CA PRO A 95 9.95 11.86 29.46
C PRO A 95 10.67 10.66 30.08
N ARG A 96 9.93 9.63 30.51
CA ARG A 96 10.50 8.39 31.06
C ARG A 96 11.31 7.60 30.04
N ASN A 97 11.12 7.85 28.75
CA ASN A 97 11.84 7.19 27.67
C ASN A 97 13.08 7.98 27.19
N ALA A 98 13.46 9.05 27.89
CA ALA A 98 14.58 9.90 27.46
C ALA A 98 15.90 9.12 27.33
N ASP A 99 16.21 8.24 28.28
CA ASP A 99 17.43 7.42 28.25
C ASP A 99 17.42 6.40 27.10
N LEU A 100 16.24 5.85 26.78
CA LEU A 100 16.07 4.95 25.63
C LEU A 100 16.29 5.70 24.30
N LEU A 101 15.76 6.92 24.19
CA LEU A 101 15.92 7.76 23.00
C LEU A 101 17.35 8.26 22.78
N ALA A 102 18.18 8.26 23.82
CA ALA A 102 19.61 8.53 23.68
C ALA A 102 20.37 7.41 22.96
N SER A 103 19.85 6.17 23.00
CA SER A 103 20.43 5.03 22.28
C SER A 103 19.97 5.00 20.83
N ILE A 104 18.67 5.18 20.59
CA ILE A 104 18.09 5.31 19.26
C ILE A 104 16.92 6.29 19.27
N ASN A 105 17.00 7.33 18.44
CA ASN A 105 15.95 8.33 18.35
C ASN A 105 14.77 7.85 17.49
N ALA A 106 13.89 7.04 18.07
CA ALA A 106 12.68 6.53 17.41
C ALA A 106 11.63 7.61 17.07
N LEU A 107 11.87 8.89 17.41
CA LEU A 107 11.04 10.02 16.96
C LEU A 107 11.41 10.53 15.57
N GLN A 108 12.51 10.03 14.97
CA GLN A 108 12.97 10.44 13.65
C GLN A 108 12.94 9.25 12.69
N CYS A 109 12.23 9.39 11.57
CA CYS A 109 12.10 8.36 10.54
C CYS A 109 13.48 7.94 10.03
N ILE A 110 14.36 8.91 9.77
CA ILE A 110 15.71 8.68 9.23
C ILE A 110 16.65 7.96 10.20
N SER A 111 16.31 7.86 11.49
CA SER A 111 17.06 7.02 12.43
C SER A 111 16.92 5.54 12.10
N CYS A 112 15.81 5.11 11.48
CA CYS A 112 15.59 3.72 11.09
C CYS A 112 15.54 3.49 9.57
N HIS A 113 15.21 4.54 8.81
CA HIS A 113 14.95 4.49 7.37
C HIS A 113 15.82 5.52 6.66
N THR A 114 17.02 5.10 6.26
CA THR A 114 17.93 5.96 5.50
C THR A 114 17.83 5.66 4.01
N GLU A 115 17.43 6.64 3.22
CA GLU A 115 17.43 6.54 1.76
C GLU A 115 18.86 6.66 1.19
N HIS A 116 19.03 6.32 -0.10
CA HIS A 116 20.34 6.29 -0.78
C HIS A 116 21.35 5.29 -0.18
N LYS A 117 20.84 4.24 0.49
CA LYS A 117 21.62 3.21 1.17
C LYS A 117 21.18 1.79 0.81
N PRO A 118 21.10 1.44 -0.49
CA PRO A 118 20.58 0.14 -0.92
C PRO A 118 21.38 -1.04 -0.35
N GLU A 119 22.67 -0.83 -0.07
CA GLU A 119 23.60 -1.85 0.43
C GLU A 119 23.28 -2.36 1.85
N ILE A 120 22.57 -1.58 2.66
CA ILE A 120 22.15 -1.94 4.02
C ILE A 120 20.63 -1.93 4.21
N THR A 121 19.87 -1.60 3.17
CA THR A 121 18.40 -1.54 3.27
C THR A 121 17.81 -2.94 3.24
N ALA A 122 17.17 -3.34 4.32
CA ALA A 122 16.44 -4.61 4.39
C ALA A 122 15.15 -4.58 3.55
N LYS A 123 14.55 -5.75 3.32
CA LYS A 123 13.32 -5.94 2.50
C LYS A 123 12.13 -5.10 2.99
N ASP A 124 12.07 -4.82 4.29
CA ASP A 124 11.06 -3.99 4.95
C ASP A 124 11.40 -2.49 4.95
N GLY A 125 12.50 -2.09 4.29
CA GLY A 125 12.96 -0.70 4.18
C GLY A 125 13.73 -0.19 5.39
N VAL A 126 14.05 -1.04 6.37
CA VAL A 126 14.84 -0.66 7.55
C VAL A 126 16.33 -0.73 7.23
N THR A 127 17.09 0.30 7.62
CA THR A 127 18.56 0.36 7.46
C THR A 127 19.32 0.05 8.75
N GLN A 128 18.61 -0.16 9.86
CA GLN A 128 19.19 -0.56 11.13
C GLN A 128 19.47 -2.07 11.19
N PRO A 129 20.46 -2.50 11.99
CA PRO A 129 20.66 -3.90 12.34
C PRO A 129 19.41 -4.58 12.89
N VAL A 130 19.31 -5.90 12.71
CA VAL A 130 18.13 -6.69 13.10
C VAL A 130 17.85 -6.70 14.60
N ASP A 131 18.88 -6.46 15.43
CA ASP A 131 18.80 -6.39 16.89
C ASP A 131 18.42 -5.00 17.42
N VAL A 132 18.01 -4.05 16.56
CA VAL A 132 17.62 -2.69 16.95
C VAL A 132 16.59 -2.63 18.09
N CYS A 133 15.71 -3.65 18.18
CA CYS A 133 14.72 -3.76 19.24
C CYS A 133 15.37 -3.89 20.64
N PHE A 134 16.55 -4.50 20.71
CA PHE A 134 17.28 -4.74 21.94
C PHE A 134 17.74 -3.44 22.60
N HIS A 135 17.92 -2.34 21.87
CA HIS A 135 18.26 -1.05 22.50
C HIS A 135 17.25 -0.64 23.59
N CYS A 136 15.98 -1.04 23.45
CA CYS A 136 14.92 -0.74 24.41
C CYS A 136 14.37 -1.96 25.15
N HIS A 137 14.45 -3.16 24.56
CA HIS A 137 13.85 -4.39 25.10
C HIS A 137 14.91 -5.34 25.70
N GLN A 138 15.90 -4.80 26.41
CA GLN A 138 17.03 -5.59 26.94
C GLN A 138 16.60 -6.67 27.93
N GLU A 139 15.60 -6.35 28.75
CA GLU A 139 15.12 -7.19 29.86
C GLU A 139 13.91 -8.05 29.44
N ILE A 140 13.63 -8.19 28.13
CA ILE A 140 12.42 -8.87 27.66
C ILE A 140 12.32 -10.33 28.14
N ALA A 141 13.46 -11.01 28.30
CA ALA A 141 13.50 -12.38 28.81
C ALA A 141 13.12 -12.48 30.30
N ASP A 142 13.30 -11.41 31.07
CA ASP A 142 12.90 -11.30 32.47
C ASP A 142 11.43 -10.89 32.58
N GLU A 143 10.99 -9.91 31.77
CA GLU A 143 9.61 -9.41 31.74
C GLU A 143 8.61 -10.39 31.10
N ARG A 144 9.11 -11.24 30.19
CA ARG A 144 8.34 -12.24 29.44
C ARG A 144 9.13 -13.55 29.43
N PRO A 145 8.87 -14.46 30.38
CA PRO A 145 9.52 -15.77 30.41
C PRO A 145 9.34 -16.58 29.11
N SER A 146 8.30 -16.28 28.32
CA SER A 146 8.08 -16.87 27.00
C SER A 146 9.15 -16.50 25.95
N HIS A 147 9.93 -15.44 26.18
CA HIS A 147 10.99 -14.95 25.29
C HIS A 147 12.40 -15.42 25.72
N GLN A 148 12.51 -16.20 26.80
CA GLN A 148 13.79 -16.72 27.27
C GLN A 148 14.45 -17.63 26.22
N GLY A 149 15.70 -17.35 25.90
CA GLY A 149 16.50 -18.14 24.95
C GLY A 149 16.23 -17.83 23.47
N MET A 150 15.39 -16.84 23.15
CA MET A 150 15.23 -16.35 21.78
C MET A 150 16.41 -15.46 21.36
N GLY A 151 16.77 -15.52 20.08
CA GLY A 151 17.77 -14.63 19.49
C GLY A 151 17.22 -13.21 19.35
N PHE A 152 18.11 -12.20 19.38
CA PHE A 152 17.68 -10.80 19.21
C PHE A 152 17.31 -10.44 17.77
N ASP A 153 17.62 -11.31 16.83
CA ASP A 153 17.32 -11.21 15.41
C ASP A 153 15.93 -11.77 15.02
N THR A 154 15.27 -12.51 15.91
CA THR A 154 13.99 -13.19 15.60
C THR A 154 12.74 -12.35 15.90
N CYS A 155 12.91 -11.15 16.47
CA CYS A 155 11.80 -10.29 16.92
C CYS A 155 10.83 -9.94 15.79
N LYS A 156 11.36 -9.76 14.58
CA LYS A 156 10.61 -9.34 13.39
C LYS A 156 10.22 -10.47 12.44
N ASP A 157 10.43 -11.72 12.84
CA ASP A 157 10.02 -12.87 12.04
C ASP A 157 8.50 -12.83 11.79
N SER A 158 8.09 -13.29 10.60
CA SER A 158 6.69 -13.29 10.20
C SER A 158 5.82 -14.02 11.23
N GLY A 159 4.86 -13.28 11.79
CA GLY A 159 3.98 -13.77 12.85
C GLY A 159 4.36 -13.33 14.26
N CYS A 160 5.53 -12.73 14.49
CA CYS A 160 5.96 -12.23 15.81
C CYS A 160 5.62 -10.74 16.00
N HIS A 161 6.58 -9.82 15.96
CA HIS A 161 6.35 -8.40 16.19
C HIS A 161 6.55 -7.57 14.92
N ASN A 162 5.80 -6.46 14.84
CA ASN A 162 6.01 -5.43 13.84
C ASN A 162 6.05 -4.08 14.52
N PHE A 163 7.10 -3.30 14.24
CA PHE A 163 7.30 -2.00 14.88
C PHE A 163 6.12 -1.06 14.64
N HIS A 164 5.67 -1.01 13.40
CA HIS A 164 4.68 -0.06 12.89
C HIS A 164 3.32 -0.70 12.56
N ASN A 165 3.03 -1.90 13.09
CA ASN A 165 1.78 -2.60 12.86
C ASN A 165 1.37 -3.45 14.07
N ASN A 166 0.27 -3.05 14.72
CA ASN A 166 -0.32 -3.79 15.84
C ASN A 166 -1.70 -4.36 15.54
N ARG A 167 -2.02 -4.65 14.26
CA ARG A 167 -3.39 -5.03 13.88
C ARG A 167 -3.80 -6.42 14.37
N ALA A 168 -2.89 -7.39 14.34
CA ALA A 168 -3.20 -8.81 14.62
C ALA A 168 -2.22 -9.52 15.56
N LEU A 169 -1.11 -8.89 15.94
CA LEU A 169 0.00 -9.55 16.64
C LEU A 169 0.18 -9.05 18.09
N TYR A 170 -0.92 -8.70 18.75
CA TYR A 170 -0.94 -8.38 20.18
C TYR A 170 -1.59 -9.51 20.97
N THR A 171 -1.11 -9.73 22.19
CA THR A 171 -1.46 -10.88 23.04
C THR A 171 -2.96 -11.14 23.15
N ASP A 172 -3.77 -10.13 23.46
CA ASP A 172 -5.22 -10.32 23.64
C ASP A 172 -5.92 -10.75 22.35
N PHE A 173 -5.42 -10.30 21.19
CA PHE A 173 -5.94 -10.76 19.89
C PHE A 173 -5.58 -12.22 19.66
N LEU A 174 -4.33 -12.60 19.91
CA LEU A 174 -3.86 -13.98 19.76
C LEU A 174 -4.69 -14.92 20.66
N ILE A 175 -4.86 -14.57 21.93
CA ILE A 175 -5.66 -15.35 22.90
C ILE A 175 -7.11 -15.49 22.43
N LYS A 176 -7.72 -14.39 21.98
CA LYS A 176 -9.12 -14.41 21.50
C LYS A 176 -9.34 -15.36 20.31
N HIS A 177 -8.29 -15.67 19.55
CA HIS A 177 -8.35 -16.48 18.33
C HIS A 177 -7.63 -17.83 18.49
N LEU A 178 -7.35 -18.26 19.72
CA LEU A 178 -6.89 -19.63 19.98
C LEU A 178 -7.93 -20.64 19.50
N ASP A 179 -7.46 -21.81 19.08
CA ASP A 179 -8.27 -22.97 18.67
C ASP A 179 -9.24 -22.74 17.51
N GLN A 180 -9.11 -21.63 16.77
CA GLN A 180 -9.88 -21.41 15.55
C GLN A 180 -9.54 -22.47 14.50
N ALA A 181 -10.57 -23.00 13.85
CA ALA A 181 -10.39 -23.88 12.70
C ALA A 181 -9.63 -23.16 11.56
N ALA A 182 -8.84 -23.93 10.80
CA ALA A 182 -8.08 -23.39 9.66
C ALA A 182 -8.98 -22.71 8.62
N MET A 183 -10.21 -23.23 8.46
CA MET A 183 -11.30 -22.60 7.72
C MET A 183 -12.38 -22.19 8.72
N LEU A 184 -12.82 -20.94 8.67
CA LEU A 184 -13.91 -20.44 9.50
C LEU A 184 -15.27 -20.88 8.95
N ASP A 185 -16.32 -20.79 9.76
CA ASP A 185 -17.69 -21.11 9.29
C ASP A 185 -18.21 -20.08 8.28
N GLN A 186 -17.91 -18.80 8.52
CA GLN A 186 -18.19 -17.71 7.58
C GLN A 186 -16.94 -17.47 6.73
N GLN A 187 -17.08 -17.62 5.41
CA GLN A 187 -16.00 -17.52 4.43
C GLN A 187 -16.38 -16.55 3.30
N THR A 188 -16.77 -15.34 3.70
CA THR A 188 -17.26 -14.31 2.78
C THR A 188 -16.54 -13.00 3.03
N LEU A 189 -16.02 -12.39 1.96
CA LEU A 189 -15.48 -11.04 1.97
C LEU A 189 -16.59 -10.02 2.26
N PRO A 190 -16.26 -8.86 2.85
CA PRO A 190 -17.21 -7.77 3.05
C PRO A 190 -17.92 -7.38 1.74
N ALA A 191 -19.22 -7.09 1.82
CA ALA A 191 -19.98 -6.63 0.66
C ALA A 191 -19.51 -5.23 0.23
N LYS A 192 -19.56 -4.96 -1.09
CA LYS A 192 -19.30 -3.62 -1.63
C LYS A 192 -20.56 -2.78 -1.46
N GLU A 193 -20.44 -1.62 -0.82
CA GLU A 193 -21.61 -0.82 -0.40
C GLU A 193 -21.85 0.43 -1.27
N PHE A 194 -20.93 0.80 -2.17
CA PHE A 194 -20.95 2.09 -2.86
C PHE A 194 -22.30 2.46 -3.49
N VAL A 195 -22.92 1.53 -4.23
CA VAL A 195 -24.21 1.78 -4.89
C VAL A 195 -25.36 1.86 -3.87
N SER A 196 -25.34 1.03 -2.83
CA SER A 196 -26.41 1.00 -1.83
C SER A 196 -26.41 2.21 -0.90
N VAL A 197 -25.25 2.85 -0.70
CA VAL A 197 -25.12 4.05 0.15
C VAL A 197 -24.98 5.34 -0.65
N LEU A 198 -25.12 5.30 -1.97
CA LEU A 198 -24.91 6.47 -2.83
C LEU A 198 -25.81 7.65 -2.45
N GLU A 199 -27.02 7.36 -1.96
CA GLU A 199 -27.97 8.36 -1.44
C GLU A 199 -27.58 8.94 -0.07
N GLU A 200 -26.62 8.36 0.63
CA GLU A 200 -26.12 8.80 1.94
C GLU A 200 -24.76 9.52 1.82
N ILE A 201 -24.04 9.35 0.71
CA ILE A 201 -22.77 10.04 0.45
C ILE A 201 -23.06 11.54 0.20
N ILE A 202 -22.72 12.37 1.18
CA ILE A 202 -22.91 13.83 1.15
C ILE A 202 -22.02 14.48 0.07
N GLU A 203 -20.80 13.99 -0.10
CA GLU A 203 -19.80 14.55 -1.01
C GLU A 203 -20.12 14.30 -2.50
N TYR A 204 -21.05 13.39 -2.81
CA TYR A 204 -21.41 13.09 -4.18
C TYR A 204 -22.17 14.28 -4.81
N PRO A 205 -21.72 14.83 -5.96
CA PRO A 205 -22.26 16.08 -6.51
C PRO A 205 -23.60 15.88 -7.26
N ARG A 206 -24.68 15.61 -6.51
CA ARG A 206 -26.02 15.30 -7.04
C ARG A 206 -26.66 16.41 -7.85
N ASP A 207 -26.35 17.66 -7.51
CA ASP A 207 -26.87 18.81 -8.24
C ASP A 207 -26.35 18.83 -9.68
N LYS A 208 -25.15 18.28 -9.91
CA LYS A 208 -24.50 18.19 -11.22
C LYS A 208 -24.80 16.86 -11.91
N TYR A 209 -24.81 15.76 -11.17
CA TYR A 209 -25.07 14.41 -11.67
C TYR A 209 -26.24 13.77 -10.89
N PRO A 210 -27.49 14.04 -11.28
CA PRO A 210 -28.65 13.48 -10.60
C PRO A 210 -28.69 11.96 -10.80
N LEU A 211 -29.03 11.21 -9.74
CA LEU A 211 -29.12 9.74 -9.74
C LEU A 211 -30.31 9.25 -10.59
N LYS A 212 -30.15 9.35 -11.91
CA LYS A 212 -31.14 8.98 -12.91
C LYS A 212 -30.44 8.20 -14.00
N ARG A 213 -31.02 7.06 -14.36
CA ARG A 213 -30.57 6.28 -15.51
C ARG A 213 -30.64 7.11 -16.79
N LEU A 214 -29.53 7.13 -17.52
CA LEU A 214 -29.41 7.69 -18.86
C LEU A 214 -29.52 6.57 -19.90
N ASP A 215 -30.19 6.86 -21.01
CA ASP A 215 -30.29 5.98 -22.17
C ASP A 215 -29.58 6.62 -23.37
N GLU A 216 -29.57 5.91 -24.52
CA GLU A 216 -28.92 6.37 -25.75
C GLU A 216 -29.29 7.80 -26.17
N LYS A 217 -30.56 8.18 -26.00
CA LYS A 217 -31.08 9.50 -26.37
C LYS A 217 -30.52 10.64 -25.51
N ASP A 218 -29.98 10.31 -24.34
CA ASP A 218 -29.52 11.28 -23.35
C ASP A 218 -28.02 11.61 -23.53
N ILE A 219 -27.31 10.89 -24.42
CA ILE A 219 -25.89 11.12 -24.71
C ILE A 219 -25.64 12.58 -25.14
N ASP A 220 -24.78 13.28 -24.41
CA ASP A 220 -24.53 14.72 -24.58
C ASP A 220 -23.31 15.05 -25.45
N ALA A 221 -22.62 14.03 -25.95
CA ALA A 221 -21.42 14.16 -26.77
C ALA A 221 -21.50 13.35 -28.08
N ALA A 222 -22.70 13.26 -28.67
CA ALA A 222 -22.93 12.46 -29.87
C ALA A 222 -22.04 12.87 -31.06
N ASP A 223 -21.65 14.14 -31.16
CA ASP A 223 -20.72 14.66 -32.17
C ASP A 223 -19.26 14.29 -31.89
N LYS A 224 -18.92 13.89 -30.66
CA LYS A 224 -17.57 13.52 -30.21
C LYS A 224 -17.29 12.01 -30.22
N LEU A 225 -18.33 11.17 -30.20
CA LEU A 225 -18.20 9.71 -30.15
C LEU A 225 -17.57 9.08 -31.41
N GLY A 226 -17.30 9.87 -32.45
CA GLY A 226 -16.71 9.39 -33.70
C GLY A 226 -17.55 8.28 -34.35
N ALA A 227 -16.90 7.43 -35.15
CA ALA A 227 -17.55 6.30 -35.82
C ALA A 227 -17.44 4.98 -35.03
N ASN A 228 -17.03 5.00 -33.75
CA ASN A 228 -16.85 3.79 -32.95
C ASN A 228 -18.15 3.44 -32.20
N PRO A 229 -18.95 2.47 -32.68
CA PRO A 229 -20.22 2.14 -32.04
C PRO A 229 -20.06 1.50 -30.66
N ASP A 230 -18.88 0.98 -30.33
CA ASP A 230 -18.64 0.17 -29.13
C ASP A 230 -18.60 1.04 -27.87
N ILE A 231 -18.00 2.25 -27.93
CA ILE A 231 -17.90 3.17 -26.78
C ILE A 231 -19.27 3.48 -26.18
N LYS A 232 -20.24 3.76 -27.06
CA LYS A 232 -21.62 4.05 -26.66
C LYS A 232 -22.24 2.85 -25.94
N MET A 233 -22.10 1.65 -26.52
CA MET A 233 -22.69 0.45 -25.95
C MET A 233 -22.05 0.09 -24.61
N GLU A 234 -20.73 0.20 -24.52
CA GLU A 234 -20.00 0.02 -23.26
C GLU A 234 -20.48 0.98 -22.18
N TRP A 235 -20.56 2.28 -22.49
CA TRP A 235 -21.01 3.29 -21.53
C TRP A 235 -22.45 3.01 -21.03
N LEU A 236 -23.38 2.64 -21.92
CA LEU A 236 -24.77 2.32 -21.54
C LEU A 236 -24.88 1.14 -20.56
N GLU A 237 -23.89 0.24 -20.53
CA GLU A 237 -23.82 -0.90 -19.61
C GLU A 237 -23.22 -0.55 -18.24
N THR A 238 -22.69 0.66 -18.07
CA THR A 238 -21.98 1.06 -16.85
C THR A 238 -22.90 1.43 -15.69
N ALA A 239 -22.34 1.41 -14.47
CA ALA A 239 -22.95 2.06 -13.33
C ALA A 239 -23.03 3.58 -13.51
N HIS A 240 -22.08 4.20 -14.23
CA HIS A 240 -22.06 5.63 -14.53
C HIS A 240 -23.33 6.07 -15.27
N ALA A 241 -23.68 5.40 -16.38
CA ALA A 241 -24.92 5.69 -17.11
C ALA A 241 -26.17 5.45 -16.27
N ARG A 242 -26.16 4.40 -15.42
CA ARG A 242 -27.27 4.13 -14.47
C ARG A 242 -27.42 5.21 -13.39
N SER A 243 -26.35 5.93 -13.07
CA SER A 243 -26.29 6.95 -12.02
C SER A 243 -26.24 8.39 -12.54
N GLY A 244 -26.58 8.63 -13.81
CA GLY A 244 -26.68 10.00 -14.36
C GLY A 244 -25.37 10.62 -14.83
N VAL A 245 -24.28 9.85 -14.91
CA VAL A 245 -22.96 10.33 -15.33
C VAL A 245 -22.83 10.17 -16.84
N ASN A 246 -22.88 11.29 -17.56
CA ASN A 246 -22.81 11.39 -19.02
C ASN A 246 -21.37 11.66 -19.51
N CYS A 247 -21.16 11.69 -20.82
CA CYS A 247 -19.83 11.88 -21.42
C CYS A 247 -19.15 13.18 -20.97
N SER A 248 -19.89 14.29 -20.94
CA SER A 248 -19.36 15.59 -20.49
C SER A 248 -18.89 15.59 -19.02
N ALA A 249 -19.40 14.68 -18.18
CA ALA A 249 -19.00 14.59 -16.78
C ALA A 249 -17.51 14.25 -16.62
N CYS A 250 -16.96 13.47 -17.56
CA CYS A 250 -15.55 13.08 -17.55
C CYS A 250 -14.74 13.94 -18.53
N HIS A 251 -15.25 14.16 -19.74
CA HIS A 251 -14.46 14.80 -20.80
C HIS A 251 -14.49 16.33 -20.78
N GLN A 252 -15.40 16.96 -20.02
CA GLN A 252 -15.48 18.41 -19.84
C GLN A 252 -15.47 18.80 -18.36
N HIS A 253 -14.76 18.00 -17.56
CA HIS A 253 -14.58 18.28 -16.15
C HIS A 253 -13.79 19.58 -15.95
N SER A 254 -14.31 20.48 -15.10
CA SER A 254 -13.61 21.68 -14.66
C SER A 254 -13.52 21.67 -13.14
N GLU A 255 -12.35 22.00 -12.62
CA GLU A 255 -12.12 22.22 -11.19
C GLU A 255 -12.80 23.50 -10.67
N THR A 256 -13.20 24.41 -11.58
CA THR A 256 -13.87 25.66 -11.23
C THR A 256 -15.23 25.73 -11.91
N ASP A 257 -16.28 26.12 -11.18
CA ASP A 257 -17.64 26.26 -11.72
C ASP A 257 -17.81 27.44 -12.71
N ALA A 258 -16.72 28.14 -13.04
CA ALA A 258 -16.79 29.40 -13.77
C ALA A 258 -17.12 29.24 -15.26
N LYS A 259 -16.77 28.11 -15.90
CA LYS A 259 -17.09 27.77 -17.32
C LYS A 259 -17.03 26.25 -17.59
N PRO A 260 -17.78 25.72 -18.58
CA PRO A 260 -17.54 24.35 -19.07
C PRO A 260 -16.10 24.24 -19.57
N ALA A 261 -15.37 23.20 -19.14
CA ALA A 261 -14.03 22.96 -19.66
C ALA A 261 -14.09 22.57 -21.14
N GLU A 262 -12.94 22.71 -21.81
CA GLU A 262 -12.75 22.14 -23.14
C GLU A 262 -12.90 20.62 -23.10
N TRP A 263 -13.24 20.02 -24.24
CA TRP A 263 -13.32 18.56 -24.33
C TRP A 263 -11.91 17.95 -24.32
N HIS A 264 -11.67 17.03 -23.40
CA HIS A 264 -10.42 16.29 -23.27
C HIS A 264 -10.66 14.81 -23.57
N ASP A 265 -10.06 14.27 -24.64
CA ASP A 265 -10.26 12.86 -25.05
C ASP A 265 -9.72 11.85 -24.04
N HIS A 266 -8.65 12.22 -23.31
CA HIS A 266 -7.99 11.38 -22.31
C HIS A 266 -7.95 12.12 -20.97
N PRO A 267 -9.07 12.15 -20.22
CA PRO A 267 -9.09 12.76 -18.90
C PRO A 267 -8.20 11.96 -17.93
N ASP A 268 -7.54 12.66 -17.01
CA ASP A 268 -6.74 12.05 -15.96
C ASP A 268 -7.57 11.73 -14.69
N HIS A 269 -6.90 11.20 -13.67
CA HIS A 269 -7.52 10.76 -12.42
C HIS A 269 -8.29 11.87 -11.67
N ARG A 270 -8.04 13.16 -11.94
CA ARG A 270 -8.73 14.27 -11.26
C ARG A 270 -10.23 14.27 -11.56
N VAL A 271 -10.63 13.82 -12.75
CA VAL A 271 -12.07 13.73 -13.08
C VAL A 271 -12.77 12.69 -12.21
N CYS A 272 -12.06 11.60 -11.88
CA CYS A 272 -12.56 10.54 -11.00
C CYS A 272 -12.68 11.03 -9.55
N GLU A 273 -11.75 11.88 -9.10
CA GLU A 273 -11.66 12.34 -7.71
C GLU A 273 -12.95 13.02 -7.22
N SER A 274 -13.65 13.72 -8.12
CA SER A 274 -14.92 14.38 -7.82
C SER A 274 -16.03 13.45 -7.29
N CYS A 275 -15.96 12.15 -7.58
CA CYS A 275 -16.91 11.14 -7.12
C CYS A 275 -16.25 9.97 -6.36
N HIS A 276 -14.94 9.78 -6.56
CA HIS A 276 -14.15 8.64 -6.07
C HIS A 276 -12.92 9.11 -5.28
N ASN A 277 -13.06 10.17 -4.47
CA ASN A 277 -11.96 10.79 -3.73
C ASN A 277 -11.18 9.77 -2.90
N SER A 278 -11.87 8.88 -2.19
CA SER A 278 -11.23 7.82 -1.40
C SER A 278 -10.39 6.90 -2.30
N GLU A 279 -10.96 6.38 -3.37
CA GLU A 279 -10.26 5.47 -4.27
C GLU A 279 -9.06 6.15 -4.97
N VAL A 280 -9.21 7.41 -5.40
CA VAL A 280 -8.12 8.19 -6.02
C VAL A 280 -7.01 8.47 -5.02
N SER A 281 -7.32 9.00 -3.83
CA SER A 281 -6.35 9.27 -2.77
C SER A 281 -5.57 8.00 -2.39
N ARG A 282 -6.26 6.85 -2.29
CA ARG A 282 -5.61 5.57 -1.99
C ARG A 282 -4.74 5.07 -3.15
N PHE A 283 -5.17 5.22 -4.40
CA PHE A 283 -4.34 4.88 -5.57
C PHE A 283 -3.05 5.72 -5.61
N LEU A 284 -3.16 7.03 -5.42
CA LEU A 284 -2.04 7.98 -5.41
C LEU A 284 -1.06 7.73 -4.25
N ALA A 285 -1.55 7.24 -3.11
CA ALA A 285 -0.70 6.84 -1.98
C ALA A 285 -0.02 5.46 -2.15
N GLY A 286 -0.40 4.69 -3.17
CA GLY A 286 0.16 3.37 -3.46
C GLY A 286 1.27 3.41 -4.51
N LYS A 287 2.04 2.32 -4.63
CA LYS A 287 3.13 2.21 -5.65
C LYS A 287 2.67 2.34 -7.11
N HIS A 288 1.37 2.29 -7.37
CA HIS A 288 0.83 2.37 -8.72
C HIS A 288 0.49 3.82 -9.11
N GLY A 289 0.20 4.68 -8.13
CA GLY A 289 -0.14 6.09 -8.35
C GLY A 289 0.85 7.08 -7.73
N MET A 290 1.86 6.63 -6.97
CA MET A 290 2.76 7.54 -6.25
C MET A 290 3.53 8.52 -7.15
N ARG A 291 3.85 8.12 -8.39
CA ARG A 291 4.46 9.03 -9.37
C ARG A 291 3.54 10.19 -9.72
N LEU A 292 2.27 9.89 -9.98
CA LEU A 292 1.24 10.90 -10.29
C LEU A 292 1.03 11.87 -9.12
N GLN A 293 1.06 11.37 -7.88
CA GLN A 293 0.98 12.21 -6.68
C GLN A 293 2.10 13.25 -6.61
N GLN A 294 3.26 12.94 -7.18
CA GLN A 294 4.43 13.81 -7.21
C GLN A 294 4.56 14.61 -8.52
N GLY A 295 3.52 14.59 -9.37
CA GLY A 295 3.51 15.30 -10.66
C GLY A 295 4.42 14.68 -11.72
N LEU A 296 4.85 13.43 -11.53
CA LEU A 296 5.60 12.66 -12.53
C LEU A 296 4.64 11.93 -13.49
N SER A 297 5.19 11.39 -14.58
CA SER A 297 4.44 10.53 -15.50
C SER A 297 3.89 9.27 -14.81
N PRO A 298 2.78 8.69 -15.30
CA PRO A 298 2.29 7.40 -14.79
C PRO A 298 3.40 6.35 -14.72
N MET A 299 3.31 5.46 -13.74
CA MET A 299 4.21 4.32 -13.67
C MET A 299 4.00 3.40 -14.89
N THR A 300 5.08 2.82 -15.41
CA THR A 300 4.99 1.68 -16.34
C THR A 300 5.58 0.40 -15.74
N PRO A 301 5.20 -0.80 -16.22
CA PRO A 301 5.80 -2.05 -15.76
C PRO A 301 7.32 -2.14 -15.92
N ASP A 302 7.91 -1.44 -16.89
CA ASP A 302 9.38 -1.39 -17.09
C ASP A 302 10.11 -0.73 -15.91
N GLN A 303 9.43 0.13 -15.16
CA GLN A 303 9.98 0.79 -13.97
C GLN A 303 9.84 -0.08 -12.70
N ALA A 304 9.19 -1.24 -12.78
CA ALA A 304 8.96 -2.10 -11.62
C ALA A 304 10.19 -2.93 -11.25
N LEU A 305 10.37 -3.18 -9.96
CA LEU A 305 11.41 -4.08 -9.44
C LEU A 305 10.98 -5.56 -9.39
N LEU A 306 9.74 -5.86 -9.79
CA LEU A 306 9.22 -7.24 -9.85
C LEU A 306 9.28 -7.75 -11.30
N PRO A 307 9.31 -9.07 -11.53
CA PRO A 307 9.12 -9.64 -12.85
C PRO A 307 7.80 -9.17 -13.48
N MET A 308 7.91 -8.51 -14.64
CA MET A 308 6.79 -8.01 -15.43
C MET A 308 6.87 -8.54 -16.85
N LYS A 309 5.72 -8.58 -17.51
CA LYS A 309 5.63 -8.98 -18.91
C LYS A 309 6.22 -7.90 -19.83
N ALA A 310 7.09 -8.33 -20.73
CA ALA A 310 7.80 -7.43 -21.64
C ALA A 310 6.88 -6.70 -22.62
N ASP A 311 5.76 -7.32 -23.04
CA ASP A 311 4.77 -6.70 -23.91
C ASP A 311 3.98 -5.58 -23.21
N ALA A 312 3.87 -5.63 -21.89
CA ALA A 312 3.23 -4.60 -21.07
C ALA A 312 4.19 -3.49 -20.61
N ALA A 313 5.49 -3.56 -20.92
CA ALA A 313 6.54 -2.67 -20.40
C ALA A 313 6.23 -1.16 -20.56
N HIS A 314 5.54 -0.79 -21.63
CA HIS A 314 5.22 0.58 -22.01
C HIS A 314 3.84 1.06 -21.54
N VAL A 315 3.05 0.20 -20.90
CA VAL A 315 1.67 0.51 -20.51
C VAL A 315 1.68 1.48 -19.34
N GLU A 316 1.10 2.66 -19.53
CA GLU A 316 0.92 3.65 -18.47
C GLU A 316 -0.16 3.21 -17.48
N LEU A 317 0.16 3.26 -16.19
CA LEU A 317 -0.72 2.83 -15.12
C LEU A 317 -1.60 3.99 -14.63
N THR A 318 -2.88 3.91 -14.95
CA THR A 318 -3.92 4.88 -14.61
C THR A 318 -5.15 4.14 -14.07
N CYS A 319 -6.22 4.85 -13.70
CA CYS A 319 -7.47 4.20 -13.26
C CYS A 319 -8.01 3.24 -14.33
N THR A 320 -8.01 3.66 -15.61
CA THR A 320 -8.57 2.87 -16.71
C THR A 320 -7.68 1.73 -17.17
N THR A 321 -6.44 1.63 -16.69
CA THR A 321 -5.57 0.49 -17.00
C THR A 321 -6.10 -0.81 -16.41
N CYS A 322 -6.75 -0.76 -15.24
CA CYS A 322 -7.23 -1.96 -14.55
C CYS A 322 -8.66 -2.36 -14.94
N HIS A 323 -9.59 -1.42 -14.90
CA HIS A 323 -11.01 -1.68 -15.18
C HIS A 323 -11.45 -1.20 -16.58
N GLY A 324 -10.54 -0.67 -17.39
CA GLY A 324 -10.85 -0.18 -18.73
C GLY A 324 -11.68 1.10 -18.74
N SER A 325 -11.73 1.71 -19.93
CA SER A 325 -12.82 2.58 -20.40
C SER A 325 -13.38 1.96 -21.68
N HIS A 326 -14.68 2.04 -21.99
CA HIS A 326 -15.74 2.76 -21.27
C HIS A 326 -16.67 1.82 -20.49
N ARG A 327 -16.25 0.57 -20.25
CA ARG A 327 -17.01 -0.44 -19.52
C ARG A 327 -16.82 -0.39 -18.00
N PHE A 328 -15.64 0.05 -17.52
CA PHE A 328 -15.28 0.08 -16.09
C PHE A 328 -15.50 -1.29 -15.40
N ASP A 329 -15.01 -2.36 -16.03
CA ASP A 329 -15.20 -3.74 -15.62
C ASP A 329 -14.35 -4.09 -14.38
N VAL A 330 -15.03 -4.14 -13.24
CA VAL A 330 -14.41 -4.50 -11.95
C VAL A 330 -14.09 -5.98 -11.82
N GLN A 331 -14.68 -6.86 -12.64
CA GLN A 331 -14.31 -8.29 -12.66
C GLN A 331 -12.99 -8.48 -13.41
N GLN A 332 -12.81 -7.79 -14.54
CA GLN A 332 -11.52 -7.74 -15.26
C GLN A 332 -10.41 -7.18 -14.35
N ALA A 333 -10.70 -6.07 -13.66
CA ALA A 333 -9.76 -5.42 -12.74
C ALA A 333 -9.36 -6.31 -11.55
N ALA A 334 -10.20 -7.27 -11.18
CA ALA A 334 -9.98 -8.12 -10.01
C ALA A 334 -8.88 -9.18 -10.22
N VAL A 335 -8.63 -9.60 -11.47
CA VAL A 335 -7.68 -10.67 -11.81
C VAL A 335 -6.90 -10.37 -13.08
N GLU A 336 -7.59 -10.30 -14.23
CA GLU A 336 -6.93 -10.38 -15.53
C GLU A 336 -6.10 -9.13 -15.83
N ALA A 337 -6.50 -7.95 -15.33
CA ALA A 337 -5.68 -6.75 -15.45
C ALA A 337 -4.35 -6.85 -14.69
N CYS A 338 -4.36 -7.48 -13.51
CA CYS A 338 -3.13 -7.71 -12.73
C CYS A 338 -2.20 -8.65 -13.49
N LEU A 339 -2.74 -9.77 -13.98
CA LEU A 339 -2.02 -10.77 -14.78
C LEU A 339 -1.65 -10.28 -16.18
N GLY A 340 -2.18 -9.13 -16.61
CA GLY A 340 -1.78 -8.45 -17.84
C GLY A 340 -0.37 -7.89 -17.78
N CYS A 341 0.13 -7.57 -16.57
CA CYS A 341 1.46 -6.99 -16.36
C CYS A 341 2.37 -7.87 -15.49
N HIS A 342 1.84 -8.45 -14.41
CA HIS A 342 2.62 -9.24 -13.46
C HIS A 342 3.02 -10.61 -14.04
N ASP A 343 4.29 -10.98 -13.85
CA ASP A 343 4.87 -12.22 -14.38
C ASP A 343 5.76 -12.97 -13.36
N ASP A 344 5.60 -12.65 -12.08
CA ASP A 344 6.28 -13.32 -10.98
C ASP A 344 5.67 -14.71 -10.66
N SER A 345 6.42 -15.56 -9.95
CA SER A 345 5.97 -16.92 -9.63
C SER A 345 4.64 -16.96 -8.87
N HIS A 346 4.43 -16.02 -7.95
CA HIS A 346 3.21 -15.91 -7.15
C HIS A 346 1.99 -15.55 -8.01
N SER A 347 2.11 -14.58 -8.92
CA SER A 347 1.02 -14.18 -9.80
C SER A 347 0.70 -15.27 -10.84
N LEU A 348 1.72 -15.92 -11.42
CA LEU A 348 1.56 -17.03 -12.35
C LEU A 348 0.92 -18.28 -11.72
N ALA A 349 1.15 -18.50 -10.43
CA ALA A 349 0.57 -19.61 -9.69
C ALA A 349 -0.93 -19.42 -9.36
N TYR A 350 -1.47 -18.19 -9.42
CA TYR A 350 -2.84 -17.89 -9.00
C TYR A 350 -3.89 -18.76 -9.69
N LYS A 351 -3.82 -18.94 -11.02
CA LYS A 351 -4.84 -19.74 -11.76
C LYS A 351 -4.84 -21.23 -11.41
N ALA A 352 -3.80 -21.72 -10.73
CA ALA A 352 -3.74 -23.09 -10.22
C ALA A 352 -4.16 -23.20 -8.74
N SER A 353 -4.46 -22.09 -8.07
CA SER A 353 -4.72 -22.05 -6.64
C SER A 353 -6.17 -22.41 -6.28
N PRO A 354 -6.42 -22.87 -5.03
CA PRO A 354 -7.78 -23.03 -4.51
C PRO A 354 -8.60 -21.74 -4.54
N HIS A 355 -7.94 -20.58 -4.38
CA HIS A 355 -8.58 -19.26 -4.42
C HIS A 355 -9.15 -18.93 -5.80
N TYR A 356 -8.41 -19.23 -6.87
CA TYR A 356 -8.95 -19.02 -8.22
C TYR A 356 -10.16 -19.91 -8.51
N ARG A 357 -10.20 -21.14 -7.99
CA ARG A 357 -11.39 -21.98 -8.10
C ARG A 357 -12.60 -21.35 -7.41
N LEU A 358 -12.42 -20.76 -6.22
CA LEU A 358 -13.51 -20.02 -5.55
C LEU A 358 -13.98 -18.83 -6.39
N TRP A 359 -13.03 -18.07 -6.97
CA TRP A 359 -13.35 -16.98 -7.88
C TRP A 359 -14.16 -17.44 -9.10
N GLN A 360 -13.76 -18.53 -9.75
CA GLN A 360 -14.49 -19.09 -10.89
C GLN A 360 -15.89 -19.56 -10.49
N ASN A 361 -16.05 -20.22 -9.35
CA ASN A 361 -17.34 -20.69 -8.88
C ASN A 361 -18.30 -19.52 -8.57
N GLU A 362 -17.82 -18.44 -7.96
CA GLU A 362 -18.63 -17.23 -7.74
C GLU A 362 -19.06 -16.60 -9.07
N LEU A 363 -18.15 -16.47 -10.03
CA LEU A 363 -18.47 -15.93 -11.37
C LEU A 363 -19.47 -16.79 -12.15
N ALA A 364 -19.41 -18.11 -11.98
CA ALA A 364 -20.33 -19.06 -12.58
C ALA A 364 -21.71 -19.08 -11.89
N GLY A 365 -21.87 -18.42 -10.74
CA GLY A 365 -23.08 -18.50 -9.91
C GLY A 365 -23.23 -19.85 -9.20
N GLU A 366 -22.14 -20.60 -9.06
CA GLU A 366 -22.08 -21.90 -8.37
C GLU A 366 -21.72 -21.75 -6.88
N ALA A 367 -21.34 -20.55 -6.45
CA ALA A 367 -21.06 -20.20 -5.06
C ALA A 367 -21.72 -18.86 -4.69
N GLU A 368 -21.94 -18.66 -3.38
CA GLU A 368 -22.56 -17.43 -2.86
C GLU A 368 -21.68 -16.19 -3.12
N PRO A 369 -22.28 -15.01 -3.34
CA PRO A 369 -21.52 -13.77 -3.52
C PRO A 369 -20.63 -13.45 -2.30
N GLY A 370 -19.39 -13.05 -2.57
CA GLY A 370 -18.37 -12.75 -1.57
C GLY A 370 -17.46 -13.93 -1.21
N THR A 371 -17.69 -15.14 -1.74
CA THR A 371 -16.82 -16.31 -1.51
C THR A 371 -15.60 -16.33 -2.44
N GLY A 372 -15.66 -15.62 -3.57
CA GLY A 372 -14.58 -15.52 -4.53
C GLY A 372 -13.38 -14.73 -4.01
N VAL A 373 -12.18 -15.28 -4.21
CA VAL A 373 -10.91 -14.66 -3.81
C VAL A 373 -10.10 -14.35 -5.07
N SER A 374 -9.74 -13.08 -5.26
CA SER A 374 -9.03 -12.56 -6.41
C SER A 374 -7.71 -11.87 -6.03
N CYS A 375 -6.92 -11.49 -7.04
CA CYS A 375 -5.73 -10.64 -6.84
C CYS A 375 -6.12 -9.37 -6.08
N ALA A 376 -7.19 -8.69 -6.53
CA ALA A 376 -7.67 -7.48 -5.89
C ALA A 376 -8.17 -7.71 -4.45
N SER A 377 -8.85 -8.82 -4.12
CA SER A 377 -9.33 -9.01 -2.73
C SER A 377 -8.20 -9.19 -1.69
N CYS A 378 -7.04 -9.66 -2.13
CA CYS A 378 -5.86 -9.82 -1.28
C CYS A 378 -4.99 -8.56 -1.26
N HIS A 379 -4.71 -7.98 -2.43
CA HIS A 379 -3.78 -6.84 -2.54
C HIS A 379 -4.46 -5.50 -2.33
N MET A 380 -5.76 -5.38 -2.63
CA MET A 380 -6.59 -4.17 -2.51
C MET A 380 -7.88 -4.50 -1.74
N PRO A 381 -7.77 -4.84 -0.44
CA PRO A 381 -8.87 -5.41 0.31
C PRO A 381 -10.06 -4.45 0.44
N ARG A 382 -11.24 -5.04 0.68
CA ARG A 382 -12.45 -4.31 1.03
C ARG A 382 -12.38 -3.95 2.51
N VAL A 383 -12.23 -2.68 2.83
CA VAL A 383 -12.01 -2.20 4.20
C VAL A 383 -13.02 -1.11 4.55
N ASN A 384 -13.46 -1.10 5.81
CA ASN A 384 -14.27 0.00 6.32
C ASN A 384 -13.40 1.26 6.44
N ARG A 385 -13.84 2.36 5.84
CA ARG A 385 -13.19 3.67 5.94
C ARG A 385 -14.21 4.74 6.24
N ASP A 386 -13.81 5.65 7.13
CA ASP A 386 -14.49 6.91 7.32
C ASP A 386 -14.33 7.74 6.04
N VAL A 387 -15.45 8.01 5.37
CA VAL A 387 -15.50 8.83 4.15
C VAL A 387 -16.05 10.22 4.44
N SER A 388 -16.59 10.46 5.63
CA SER A 388 -16.83 11.78 6.20
C SER A 388 -16.80 11.68 7.73
N GLU A 389 -16.93 12.81 8.44
CA GLU A 389 -17.03 12.81 9.91
C GLU A 389 -18.20 11.97 10.46
N TRP A 390 -19.20 11.65 9.63
CA TRP A 390 -20.46 11.03 10.06
C TRP A 390 -20.76 9.71 9.35
N LEU A 391 -19.94 9.29 8.38
CA LEU A 391 -20.18 8.12 7.55
C LEU A 391 -18.90 7.31 7.34
N SER A 392 -18.96 6.03 7.70
CA SER A 392 -18.01 5.01 7.28
C SER A 392 -18.67 4.08 6.26
N ARG A 393 -17.92 3.60 5.28
CA ARG A 393 -18.40 2.59 4.32
C ARG A 393 -17.30 1.60 3.96
N ILE A 394 -17.70 0.42 3.47
CA ILE A 394 -16.75 -0.51 2.85
C ILE A 394 -16.30 0.03 1.49
N VAL A 395 -14.99 0.26 1.36
CA VAL A 395 -14.33 0.67 0.11
C VAL A 395 -13.25 -0.32 -0.29
N VAL A 396 -12.93 -0.38 -1.57
CA VAL A 396 -11.73 -1.07 -2.05
C VAL A 396 -10.52 -0.17 -1.79
N ASP A 397 -9.56 -0.63 -0.99
CA ASP A 397 -8.33 0.12 -0.76
C ASP A 397 -7.39 0.00 -1.95
N HIS A 398 -7.37 1.02 -2.81
CA HIS A 398 -6.49 1.08 -3.99
C HIS A 398 -5.01 1.32 -3.64
N ASN A 399 -4.67 1.44 -2.35
CA ASN A 399 -3.28 1.45 -1.88
C ASN A 399 -2.83 0.01 -1.56
N GLN A 400 -2.37 -0.71 -2.57
CA GLN A 400 -1.79 -2.03 -2.41
C GLN A 400 -0.62 -2.10 -1.39
N SER A 401 0.20 -1.07 -1.30
CA SER A 401 1.35 -0.99 -0.39
C SER A 401 0.89 -0.98 1.07
N ALA A 402 -0.29 -0.44 1.34
CA ALA A 402 -0.87 -0.40 2.68
C ALA A 402 -1.28 -1.78 3.20
N ASN A 403 -1.38 -2.81 2.35
CA ASN A 403 -1.75 -4.16 2.76
C ASN A 403 -0.59 -5.19 2.68
N LEU A 404 0.46 -4.91 1.90
CA LEU A 404 1.44 -5.94 1.52
C LEU A 404 2.74 -5.95 2.31
N SER A 405 3.15 -4.84 2.91
CA SER A 405 4.42 -4.76 3.64
C SER A 405 4.25 -4.15 5.04
N PRO A 406 4.54 -4.91 6.12
CA PRO A 406 4.76 -6.36 6.15
C PRO A 406 3.50 -7.13 5.72
N ASN A 407 3.66 -8.37 5.25
CA ASN A 407 2.55 -9.20 4.77
C ASN A 407 1.50 -9.50 5.85
N SER A 408 1.87 -9.40 7.13
CA SER A 408 0.98 -9.53 8.29
C SER A 408 -0.14 -8.48 8.33
N LYS A 409 -0.05 -7.40 7.53
CA LYS A 409 -1.15 -6.45 7.35
C LYS A 409 -2.39 -7.08 6.69
N MET A 410 -2.22 -8.14 5.90
CA MET A 410 -3.31 -8.87 5.23
C MET A 410 -4.17 -9.70 6.19
N VAL A 411 -3.67 -10.01 7.40
CA VAL A 411 -4.32 -10.94 8.34
C VAL A 411 -5.79 -10.58 8.55
N ARG A 412 -6.07 -9.32 8.90
CA ARG A 412 -7.43 -8.86 9.24
C ARG A 412 -8.25 -8.35 8.06
N SER A 413 -7.59 -7.85 7.02
CA SER A 413 -8.23 -7.22 5.87
C SER A 413 -8.58 -8.20 4.76
N SER A 414 -7.92 -9.37 4.74
CA SER A 414 -8.09 -10.37 3.68
C SER A 414 -8.31 -11.76 4.26
N CYS A 415 -7.35 -12.28 5.03
CA CYS A 415 -7.29 -13.71 5.35
C CYS A 415 -8.35 -14.17 6.38
N GLN A 416 -8.54 -13.39 7.46
CA GLN A 416 -9.45 -13.75 8.56
C GLN A 416 -10.95 -13.59 8.23
N HIS A 417 -11.28 -13.25 6.99
CA HIS A 417 -12.64 -13.40 6.49
C HIS A 417 -13.01 -14.85 6.18
N CYS A 418 -12.02 -15.73 6.04
CA CYS A 418 -12.22 -17.13 5.67
C CYS A 418 -11.37 -18.11 6.51
N HIS A 419 -10.25 -17.65 7.09
CA HIS A 419 -9.28 -18.51 7.77
C HIS A 419 -9.07 -18.17 9.23
N GLY A 420 -8.82 -19.18 10.06
CA GLY A 420 -8.38 -19.00 11.45
C GLY A 420 -7.02 -18.28 11.54
N LEU A 421 -6.76 -17.65 12.69
CA LEU A 421 -5.55 -16.84 12.87
C LEU A 421 -4.26 -17.66 12.77
N GLU A 422 -4.17 -18.81 13.44
CA GLU A 422 -2.95 -19.63 13.42
C GLU A 422 -2.60 -20.10 12.01
N PHE A 423 -3.60 -20.58 11.25
CA PHE A 423 -3.42 -20.97 9.85
C PHE A 423 -2.92 -19.79 9.02
N THR A 424 -3.54 -18.61 9.20
CA THR A 424 -3.18 -17.39 8.47
C THR A 424 -1.73 -16.99 8.75
N LEU A 425 -1.31 -16.90 10.01
CA LEU A 425 0.05 -16.51 10.37
C LEU A 425 1.08 -17.50 9.83
N SER A 426 0.77 -18.78 9.92
CA SER A 426 1.63 -19.87 9.42
C SER A 426 1.75 -19.85 7.90
N ALA A 427 0.66 -19.57 7.18
CA ALA A 427 0.67 -19.42 5.73
C ALA A 427 1.47 -18.19 5.28
N LEU A 428 1.33 -17.06 5.98
CA LEU A 428 2.07 -15.83 5.68
C LEU A 428 3.55 -15.89 6.09
N ALA A 429 3.93 -16.81 6.96
CA ALA A 429 5.35 -17.04 7.30
C ALA A 429 6.06 -18.00 6.35
N ASN A 430 5.32 -18.68 5.45
CA ASN A 430 5.86 -19.70 4.56
C ASN A 430 6.07 -19.15 3.14
N ASP A 431 7.30 -18.82 2.79
CA ASP A 431 7.65 -18.25 1.49
C ASP A 431 7.25 -19.16 0.30
N ALA A 432 7.39 -20.48 0.44
CA ALA A 432 7.01 -21.42 -0.62
C ALA A 432 5.48 -21.44 -0.86
N LEU A 433 4.69 -21.27 0.20
CA LEU A 433 3.24 -21.07 0.04
C LEU A 433 2.93 -19.73 -0.61
N ILE A 434 3.61 -18.66 -0.24
CA ILE A 434 3.43 -17.36 -0.88
C ILE A 434 3.73 -17.50 -2.38
N GLU A 435 4.87 -18.05 -2.77
CA GLU A 435 5.26 -18.24 -4.18
C GLU A 435 4.29 -19.13 -4.97
N SER A 436 3.62 -20.09 -4.33
CA SER A 436 2.62 -20.95 -4.97
C SER A 436 1.18 -20.42 -4.88
N ASN A 437 1.01 -19.14 -4.54
CA ASN A 437 -0.29 -18.50 -4.34
C ASN A 437 -1.19 -19.26 -3.34
N PHE A 438 -0.59 -19.68 -2.23
CA PHE A 438 -1.22 -20.43 -1.15
C PHE A 438 -1.86 -21.75 -1.62
N ASN A 439 -1.27 -22.41 -2.61
CA ASN A 439 -1.72 -23.72 -3.09
C ASN A 439 -1.22 -24.85 -2.18
N GLY A 440 -1.82 -24.97 -0.99
CA GLY A 440 -1.50 -26.01 -0.03
C GLY A 440 -1.81 -25.62 1.41
N MET A 441 -1.15 -26.32 2.34
CA MET A 441 -1.23 -26.07 3.77
C MET A 441 0.15 -25.68 4.30
N PRO A 442 0.24 -24.83 5.34
CA PRO A 442 1.53 -24.47 5.92
C PRO A 442 2.18 -25.70 6.57
N SER A 443 3.45 -25.94 6.26
CA SER A 443 4.22 -27.05 6.81
C SER A 443 4.76 -26.77 8.22
N GLU A 444 4.85 -25.51 8.59
CA GLU A 444 5.37 -25.03 9.87
C GLU A 444 4.38 -24.05 10.50
N HIS A 445 4.33 -24.04 11.83
CA HIS A 445 3.42 -23.20 12.59
C HIS A 445 4.20 -22.08 13.32
N THR A 446 3.71 -20.85 13.20
CA THR A 446 4.28 -19.73 13.96
C THR A 446 4.11 -19.95 15.47
N GLN A 447 5.13 -19.60 16.27
CA GLN A 447 5.08 -19.85 17.71
C GLN A 447 4.17 -18.89 18.48
N SER A 448 3.77 -17.77 17.88
CA SER A 448 3.08 -16.66 18.56
C SER A 448 1.81 -17.07 19.29
N MET A 449 0.99 -17.95 18.68
CA MET A 449 -0.23 -18.44 19.30
C MET A 449 0.08 -19.28 20.55
N LYS A 450 1.05 -20.20 20.47
CA LYS A 450 1.50 -21.03 21.60
C LYS A 450 2.10 -20.19 22.73
N LEU A 451 2.87 -19.16 22.40
CA LEU A 451 3.45 -18.24 23.38
C LEU A 451 2.36 -17.44 24.09
N ALA A 452 1.34 -17.00 23.36
CA ALA A 452 0.19 -16.28 23.92
C ALA A 452 -0.65 -17.18 24.83
N GLU A 453 -0.88 -18.43 24.44
CA GLU A 453 -1.57 -19.44 25.26
C GLU A 453 -0.83 -19.70 26.58
N LYS A 454 0.48 -19.96 26.50
CA LYS A 454 1.31 -20.19 27.70
C LYS A 454 1.27 -19.00 28.66
N GLU A 455 1.33 -17.78 28.11
CA GLU A 455 1.22 -16.56 28.90
C GLU A 455 -0.18 -16.38 29.51
N ASN A 456 -1.23 -16.75 28.80
CA ASN A 456 -2.60 -16.73 29.33
C ASN A 456 -2.77 -17.70 30.51
N ILE A 457 -2.27 -18.93 30.38
CA ILE A 457 -2.30 -19.94 31.44
C ILE A 457 -1.54 -19.43 32.69
N ARG A 458 -0.34 -18.87 32.50
CA ARG A 458 0.45 -18.29 33.60
C ARG A 458 -0.33 -17.21 34.35
N ARG A 459 -0.93 -16.26 33.63
CA ARG A 459 -1.73 -15.18 34.24
C ARG A 459 -2.94 -15.69 35.02
N GLN A 460 -3.59 -16.74 34.51
CA GLN A 460 -4.72 -17.36 35.19
C GLN A 460 -4.29 -18.05 36.49
N GLN A 461 -3.13 -18.71 36.50
CA GLN A 461 -2.55 -19.34 37.69
C GLN A 461 -2.16 -18.32 38.76
N GLU A 462 -1.52 -17.22 38.36
CA GLU A 462 -1.16 -16.13 39.29
C GLU A 462 -2.39 -15.47 39.90
N ALA A 463 -3.43 -15.24 39.09
CA ALA A 463 -4.69 -14.70 39.60
C ALA A 463 -5.40 -15.65 40.58
N SER A 464 -5.34 -16.97 40.35
CA SER A 464 -5.92 -17.94 41.29
C SER A 464 -5.14 -18.05 42.60
N ASP A 465 -3.81 -17.95 42.55
CA ASP A 465 -2.96 -18.01 43.73
C ASP A 465 -3.12 -16.75 44.62
N ASP A 466 -3.36 -15.59 44.01
CA ASP A 466 -3.69 -14.34 44.72
C ASP A 466 -5.09 -14.42 45.38
N ASP A 467 -6.09 -14.97 44.70
CA ASP A 467 -7.44 -15.17 45.28
C ASP A 467 -7.43 -16.18 46.45
N ASP A 468 -6.60 -17.24 46.38
CA ASP A 468 -6.46 -18.21 47.47
C ASP A 468 -5.69 -17.64 48.67
N THR A 469 -4.74 -16.72 48.46
CA THR A 469 -4.00 -16.09 49.57
C THR A 469 -4.82 -15.04 50.33
N ASP A 470 -5.79 -14.38 49.69
CA ASP A 470 -6.75 -13.48 50.37
C ASP A 470 -7.84 -14.27 51.13
N MET A 471 -8.14 -15.51 50.74
CA MET A 471 -9.11 -16.39 51.43
C MET A 471 -8.58 -17.04 52.72
N PHE A 472 -7.25 -17.10 52.92
CA PHE A 472 -6.61 -17.59 54.14
C PHE A 472 -6.02 -16.49 55.04
N GLY A 473 -6.25 -15.21 54.70
CA GLY A 473 -5.90 -14.05 55.53
C GLY A 473 -6.94 -13.74 56.60
N PHE A 474 -6.96 -14.53 57.68
CA PHE A 474 -7.56 -14.16 58.98
C PHE A 474 -6.49 -13.76 60.00
#